data_AF-A0AAN6DKP3-F1
#
_entry.id   AF-A0AAN6DKP3-F1
#
_cell.length_a   1.000
_cell.length_b   1.000
_cell.length_c   1.000
_cell.angle_alpha   90.00
_cell.angle_beta   90.00
_cell.angle_gamma   90.00
#
_symmetry.space_group_name_H-M   'P 1'
#
loop_
_entity.id
_entity.type
_entity.pdbx_description
1 polymer ?
#
loop_
_entity_poly.entity_id
_entity_poly.type
_entity_poly.pdbx_seq_one_letter_code
_entity_poly.pdbx_strand_id
1 'polypeptide(L)'
;MDVGLSGFTAVNVGSNYEEPEDLHEYFSLQAPPNSNIQRKPAALDDTTAPMMLKRLNHSFLLAEVTVSADFAMDHDQAGLVIFAGALPSPSIAQSPVARRRSRVGSETLATGKWAKAGLEFARGELHAASSVAISTCGADWCSSARMPSPLTTFDPFSLTSQSLRIRFERVEESLWISYEIPTYNQSQSDYYQDAEVLGSRWKQMREIMGFFGGVEQKGNTWVGCYASRPMDFQPSNSWEEVDELIAEFEDLDIL
;
A
#
# COMPACT_ATOMS: atom_id res chain seq x y z
N MET A 1 8.87 29.50 5.14
CA MET A 1 9.66 28.95 6.25
C MET A 1 9.34 27.48 6.26
N ASP A 2 10.15 26.67 5.59
CA ASP A 2 10.05 25.21 5.64
C ASP A 2 10.61 24.76 6.97
N VAL A 3 9.75 24.19 7.80
CA VAL A 3 10.14 23.44 8.98
C VAL A 3 9.57 22.04 8.75
N GLY A 4 10.37 21.15 8.16
CA GLY A 4 9.95 19.78 7.88
C GLY A 4 11.19 18.90 7.77
N LEU A 5 11.47 18.11 8.80
CA LEU A 5 12.67 17.29 8.95
C LEU A 5 12.65 15.99 8.12
N SER A 6 11.56 15.64 7.42
CA SER A 6 11.39 14.28 6.89
C SER A 6 11.34 14.15 5.36
N GLY A 7 11.06 15.21 4.59
CA GLY A 7 11.02 15.14 3.11
C GLY A 7 9.91 14.25 2.53
N PHE A 8 8.92 13.90 3.34
CA PHE A 8 7.72 13.19 2.93
C PHE A 8 6.59 14.16 2.54
N THR A 9 5.57 13.64 1.88
CA THR A 9 4.38 14.38 1.42
C THR A 9 3.16 13.52 1.70
N ALA A 10 2.24 14.06 2.51
CA ALA A 10 0.93 13.47 2.72
C ALA A 10 0.04 13.74 1.49
N VAL A 11 -0.64 12.71 0.98
CA VAL A 11 -1.50 12.77 -0.20
C VAL A 11 -2.87 12.19 0.15
N ASN A 12 -3.94 12.87 -0.23
CA ASN A 12 -5.34 12.49 0.05
C ASN A 12 -5.68 12.23 1.54
N VAL A 13 -4.94 12.84 2.47
CA VAL A 13 -5.24 12.75 3.90
C VAL A 13 -6.36 13.71 4.31
N GLY A 14 -7.07 13.39 5.40
CA GLY A 14 -8.12 14.23 5.97
C GLY A 14 -7.61 15.58 6.49
N SER A 15 -8.50 16.55 6.67
CA SER A 15 -8.14 17.89 7.19
C SER A 15 -7.65 17.90 8.64
N ASN A 16 -7.95 16.84 9.38
CA ASN A 16 -7.51 16.56 10.74
C ASN A 16 -6.17 15.82 10.81
N TYR A 17 -5.50 15.60 9.68
CA TYR A 17 -4.21 14.92 9.65
C TYR A 17 -3.14 15.76 10.35
N GLU A 18 -2.52 15.17 11.38
CA GLU A 18 -1.36 15.75 12.07
C GLU A 18 -0.10 15.06 11.57
N GLU A 19 0.92 15.85 11.21
CA GLU A 19 2.19 15.31 10.75
C GLU A 19 2.93 14.63 11.92
N PRO A 20 3.32 13.35 11.79
CA PRO A 20 4.03 12.61 12.83
C PRO A 20 5.38 13.24 13.18
N GLU A 21 5.79 13.10 14.45
CA GLU A 21 7.11 13.58 14.90
C GLU A 21 8.25 12.82 14.20
N ASP A 22 8.11 11.50 14.07
CA ASP A 22 9.05 10.64 13.36
C ASP A 22 8.33 9.58 12.51
N LEU A 23 8.28 9.80 11.20
CA LEU A 23 7.70 8.88 10.22
C LEU A 23 8.44 7.55 10.10
N HIS A 24 9.70 7.47 10.56
CA HIS A 24 10.48 6.24 10.53
C HIS A 24 10.13 5.31 11.71
N GLU A 25 9.74 5.86 12.85
CA GLU A 25 9.38 5.08 14.04
C GLU A 25 7.93 4.61 13.98
N TYR A 26 6.97 5.53 13.89
CA TYR A 26 5.55 5.19 13.91
C TYR A 26 4.68 6.29 13.30
N PHE A 27 3.67 5.91 12.54
CA PHE A 27 2.56 6.79 12.15
C PHE A 27 1.31 6.00 11.76
N SER A 28 0.18 6.70 11.59
CA SER A 28 -1.05 6.12 11.08
C SER A 28 -1.63 6.87 9.89
N LEU A 29 -2.36 6.15 9.05
CA LEU A 29 -3.19 6.69 7.97
C LEU A 29 -4.63 6.27 8.19
N GLN A 30 -5.55 7.24 8.07
CA GLN A 30 -6.99 7.01 8.12
C GLN A 30 -7.55 6.96 6.71
N ALA A 31 -8.05 5.81 6.30
CA ALA A 31 -8.61 5.57 4.97
C ALA A 31 -10.14 5.65 4.98
N PRO A 32 -10.73 6.70 4.36
CA PRO A 32 -12.18 6.85 4.30
C PRO A 32 -12.78 5.80 3.34
N PRO A 33 -14.10 5.55 3.43
CA PRO A 33 -14.81 4.74 2.45
C PRO A 33 -14.63 5.25 1.02
N ASN A 34 -14.67 4.33 0.05
CA ASN A 34 -14.48 4.60 -1.39
C ASN A 34 -13.06 5.07 -1.77
N SER A 35 -12.06 4.83 -0.91
CA SER A 35 -10.66 5.13 -1.21
C SER A 35 -9.97 3.92 -1.83
N ASN A 36 -9.14 4.12 -2.87
CA ASN A 36 -8.51 3.02 -3.60
C ASN A 36 -7.21 3.41 -4.32
N ILE A 37 -6.38 2.41 -4.63
CA ILE A 37 -5.27 2.48 -5.60
C ILE A 37 -5.46 1.35 -6.62
N GLN A 38 -5.98 1.66 -7.81
CA GLN A 38 -6.27 0.66 -8.83
C GLN A 38 -6.25 1.24 -10.23
N ARG A 39 -5.79 0.45 -11.21
CA ARG A 39 -5.89 0.80 -12.63
C ARG A 39 -7.03 0.01 -13.25
N LYS A 40 -8.06 0.71 -13.72
CA LYS A 40 -9.17 0.09 -14.47
C LYS A 40 -8.72 -0.20 -15.91
N PRO A 41 -9.33 -1.19 -16.60
CA PRO A 41 -9.17 -1.35 -18.04
C PRO A 41 -9.49 -0.04 -18.76
N ALA A 42 -8.75 0.30 -19.80
CA ALA A 42 -8.67 1.64 -20.42
C ALA A 42 -7.87 2.70 -19.62
N ALA A 43 -7.00 2.23 -18.71
CA ALA A 43 -5.86 2.96 -18.12
C ALA A 43 -6.17 4.18 -17.26
N LEU A 44 -7.35 4.28 -16.66
CA LEU A 44 -7.60 5.28 -15.63
C LEU A 44 -7.14 4.73 -14.28
N ASP A 45 -6.13 5.40 -13.71
CA ASP A 45 -5.71 5.18 -12.33
C ASP A 45 -6.72 5.85 -11.38
N ASP A 46 -7.21 5.07 -10.43
CA ASP A 46 -7.80 5.54 -9.18
C ASP A 46 -6.66 5.57 -8.15
N THR A 47 -6.34 6.75 -7.63
CA THR A 47 -5.34 6.95 -6.57
C THR A 47 -5.92 7.88 -5.51
N THR A 48 -7.13 7.56 -5.06
CA THR A 48 -7.87 8.30 -4.03
C THR A 48 -7.46 7.91 -2.61
N ALA A 49 -6.74 6.80 -2.45
CA ALA A 49 -6.21 6.35 -1.17
C ALA A 49 -5.31 7.41 -0.49
N PRO A 50 -5.44 7.58 0.83
CA PRO A 50 -4.46 8.29 1.64
C PRO A 50 -3.09 7.62 1.56
N MET A 51 -2.06 8.44 1.39
CA MET A 51 -0.68 8.00 1.26
C MET A 51 0.28 8.95 2.00
N MET A 52 1.39 8.38 2.45
CA MET A 52 2.56 9.13 2.89
C MET A 52 3.72 8.80 1.97
N LEU A 53 4.17 9.74 1.15
CA LEU A 53 5.12 9.47 0.07
C LEU A 53 6.39 10.30 0.18
N LYS A 54 7.53 9.68 -0.04
CA LYS A 54 8.82 10.34 -0.23
C LYS A 54 9.16 10.36 -1.70
N ARG A 55 9.50 11.53 -2.23
CA ARG A 55 10.09 11.65 -3.56
C ARG A 55 11.59 11.42 -3.50
N LEU A 56 12.08 10.46 -4.27
CA LEU A 56 13.50 10.15 -4.34
C LEU A 56 14.18 10.97 -5.42
N ASN A 57 15.28 11.62 -5.04
CA ASN A 57 16.15 12.36 -5.96
C ASN A 57 17.29 11.48 -6.52
N HIS A 58 17.31 10.21 -6.13
CA HIS A 58 18.27 9.18 -6.50
C HIS A 58 17.51 7.91 -6.89
N SER A 59 18.26 6.90 -7.35
CA SER A 59 17.71 5.58 -7.64
C SER A 59 17.16 4.95 -6.37
N PHE A 60 15.91 4.48 -6.42
CA PHE A 60 15.33 3.62 -5.40
C PHE A 60 16.18 2.36 -5.22
N LEU A 61 16.49 1.99 -3.98
CA LEU A 61 17.17 0.76 -3.63
C LEU A 61 16.25 -0.16 -2.83
N LEU A 62 15.61 0.39 -1.79
CA LEU A 62 14.89 -0.39 -0.80
C LEU A 62 13.76 0.45 -0.17
N ALA A 63 12.63 -0.18 0.12
CA ALA A 63 11.71 0.31 1.14
C ALA A 63 11.20 -0.86 1.97
N GLU A 64 11.14 -0.67 3.29
CA GLU A 64 10.60 -1.63 4.24
C GLU A 64 9.64 -0.94 5.20
N VAL A 65 8.59 -1.64 5.63
CA VAL A 65 7.69 -1.17 6.69
C VAL A 65 7.00 -2.36 7.34
N THR A 66 6.66 -2.24 8.61
CA THR A 66 5.69 -3.10 9.28
C THR A 66 4.33 -2.41 9.28
N VAL A 67 3.30 -3.07 8.75
CA VAL A 67 1.93 -2.54 8.72
C VAL A 67 1.02 -3.39 9.58
N SER A 68 0.11 -2.76 10.31
CA SER A 68 -1.01 -3.42 11.00
C SER A 68 -2.27 -2.57 10.94
N ALA A 69 -3.43 -3.20 11.03
CA ALA A 69 -4.73 -2.53 11.11
C ALA A 69 -5.78 -3.51 11.63
N ASP A 70 -6.95 -3.00 12.05
CA ASP A 70 -8.14 -3.82 12.28
C ASP A 70 -8.94 -3.95 10.98
N PHE A 71 -8.59 -4.95 10.17
CA PHE A 71 -9.22 -5.18 8.87
C PHE A 71 -10.61 -5.79 9.06
N ALA A 72 -11.65 -5.05 8.67
CA ALA A 72 -13.03 -5.46 8.92
C ALA A 72 -13.88 -5.54 7.65
N MET A 73 -13.59 -4.72 6.64
CA MET A 73 -14.38 -4.61 5.43
C MET A 73 -13.69 -5.34 4.28
N ASP A 74 -14.49 -5.98 3.42
CA ASP A 74 -13.97 -6.64 2.22
C ASP A 74 -13.20 -5.62 1.37
N HIS A 75 -12.00 -6.01 0.95
CA HIS A 75 -11.00 -5.19 0.26
C HIS A 75 -10.29 -4.12 1.09
N ASP A 76 -10.44 -4.05 2.42
CA ASP A 76 -9.56 -3.23 3.25
C ASP A 76 -8.08 -3.57 2.98
N GLN A 77 -7.25 -2.55 2.80
CA GLN A 77 -5.85 -2.71 2.37
C GLN A 77 -4.94 -1.70 3.04
N ALA A 78 -3.72 -2.13 3.36
CA ALA A 78 -2.65 -1.23 3.80
C ALA A 78 -1.25 -1.82 3.51
N GLY A 79 -0.27 -0.96 3.24
CA GLY A 79 1.11 -1.38 3.04
C GLY A 79 1.97 -0.37 2.29
N LEU A 80 2.90 -0.84 1.47
CA LEU A 80 3.80 -0.03 0.66
C LEU A 80 3.23 0.24 -0.74
N VAL A 81 3.53 1.42 -1.26
CA VAL A 81 3.28 1.82 -2.65
C VAL A 81 4.51 2.50 -3.25
N ILE A 82 4.76 2.24 -4.52
CA ILE A 82 5.82 2.87 -5.30
C ILE A 82 5.28 3.29 -6.67
N PHE A 83 5.54 4.54 -7.05
CA PHE A 83 5.24 5.12 -8.36
C PHE A 83 6.55 5.44 -9.06
N ALA A 84 6.74 4.92 -10.26
CA ALA A 84 7.81 5.32 -11.16
C ALA A 84 7.26 6.32 -12.17
N GLY A 85 7.64 7.60 -12.01
CA GLY A 85 7.12 8.72 -12.78
C GLY A 85 6.41 9.76 -11.92
N ALA A 86 5.66 10.65 -12.56
CA ALA A 86 4.84 11.63 -11.84
C ALA A 86 3.71 10.91 -11.10
N LEU A 87 3.34 11.42 -9.91
CA LEU A 87 2.12 10.98 -9.25
C LEU A 87 0.92 11.20 -10.18
N PRO A 88 -0.02 10.25 -10.27
CA PRO A 88 -1.29 10.48 -10.92
C PRO A 88 -1.91 11.73 -10.30
N SER A 89 -2.34 12.68 -11.14
CA SER A 89 -2.88 13.94 -10.64
C SER A 89 -4.02 13.64 -9.67
N PRO A 90 -4.02 14.21 -8.45
CA PRO A 90 -5.11 13.99 -7.50
C PRO A 90 -6.39 14.42 -8.19
N SER A 91 -7.31 13.47 -8.37
CA SER A 91 -8.65 13.76 -8.82
C SER A 91 -9.30 14.64 -7.76
N ILE A 92 -9.24 15.97 -7.96
CA ILE A 92 -10.04 16.94 -7.20
C ILE A 92 -11.43 16.35 -7.09
N ALA A 93 -11.89 16.09 -5.85
CA ALA A 93 -13.16 15.45 -5.51
C ALA A 93 -14.26 15.85 -6.50
N GLN A 94 -14.50 15.00 -7.51
CA GLN A 94 -15.50 15.29 -8.51
C GLN A 94 -16.85 15.00 -7.89
N SER A 95 -17.55 16.07 -7.52
CA SER A 95 -18.95 16.04 -7.09
C SER A 95 -19.77 15.04 -7.95
N PRO A 96 -20.73 14.31 -7.34
CA PRO A 96 -21.46 13.23 -8.01
C PRO A 96 -22.29 13.69 -9.24
N VAL A 97 -22.46 15.01 -9.41
CA VAL A 97 -23.19 15.63 -10.52
C VAL A 97 -22.36 15.71 -11.81
N ALA A 98 -21.03 15.59 -11.75
CA ALA A 98 -20.15 15.74 -12.92
C ALA A 98 -19.98 14.45 -13.76
N ARG A 99 -20.56 13.31 -13.34
CA ARG A 99 -20.43 12.00 -14.04
C ARG A 99 -20.98 11.97 -15.48
N ARG A 100 -21.66 13.03 -15.97
CA ARG A 100 -22.32 13.04 -17.29
C ARG A 100 -21.76 14.01 -18.32
N ARG A 101 -20.72 14.81 -18.05
CA ARG A 101 -20.31 15.87 -19.01
C ARG A 101 -18.85 15.92 -19.46
N SER A 102 -17.95 15.08 -18.96
CA SER A 102 -16.61 14.97 -19.54
C SER A 102 -16.55 13.80 -20.52
N ARG A 103 -16.96 14.03 -21.78
CA ARG A 103 -16.84 13.03 -22.87
C ARG A 103 -15.91 13.47 -24.00
N VAL A 104 -15.23 14.61 -23.88
CA VAL A 104 -14.27 15.07 -24.89
C VAL A 104 -13.24 15.96 -24.20
N GLY A 105 -12.06 15.42 -23.92
CA GLY A 105 -10.97 16.18 -23.31
C GLY A 105 -9.78 15.30 -22.99
N SER A 106 -8.92 15.09 -23.98
CA SER A 106 -7.56 14.54 -23.87
C SER A 106 -7.40 13.39 -22.86
N GLU A 107 -7.67 12.16 -23.31
CA GLU A 107 -7.27 10.94 -22.61
C GLU A 107 -5.75 10.91 -22.47
N THR A 108 -5.21 11.53 -21.41
CA THR A 108 -3.85 11.25 -20.96
C THR A 108 -3.89 9.82 -20.43
N LEU A 109 -3.56 8.86 -21.30
CA LEU A 109 -3.30 7.47 -20.91
C LEU A 109 -2.43 7.50 -19.65
N ALA A 110 -2.77 6.76 -18.60
CA ALA A 110 -1.90 6.67 -17.44
C ALA A 110 -0.55 6.07 -17.87
N THR A 111 0.46 6.94 -18.05
CA THR A 111 1.80 6.55 -18.47
C THR A 111 2.71 6.20 -17.29
N GLY A 112 2.24 6.43 -16.06
CA GLY A 112 2.99 6.09 -14.85
C GLY A 112 2.97 4.59 -14.58
N LYS A 113 4.07 4.05 -14.06
CA LYS A 113 4.08 2.67 -13.52
C LYS A 113 3.92 2.76 -12.02
N TRP A 114 3.17 1.85 -11.42
CA TRP A 114 3.11 1.75 -9.97
C TRP A 114 2.96 0.31 -9.51
N ALA A 115 3.37 0.06 -8.28
CA ALA A 115 3.17 -1.20 -7.59
C ALA A 115 2.76 -0.89 -6.14
N LYS A 116 1.87 -1.71 -5.60
CA LYS A 116 1.53 -1.70 -4.19
C LYS A 116 1.56 -3.11 -3.64
N ALA A 117 1.83 -3.23 -2.35
CA ALA A 117 1.84 -4.49 -1.66
C ALA A 117 1.54 -4.29 -0.18
N GLY A 118 0.89 -5.27 0.42
CA GLY A 118 0.72 -5.34 1.86
C GLY A 118 -0.38 -6.27 2.27
N LEU A 119 -1.09 -5.91 3.33
CA LEU A 119 -2.24 -6.66 3.80
C LEU A 119 -3.47 -6.30 2.98
N GLU A 120 -4.25 -7.31 2.60
CA GLU A 120 -5.56 -7.17 1.99
C GLU A 120 -6.53 -8.15 2.63
N PHE A 121 -7.65 -7.63 3.11
CA PHE A 121 -8.74 -8.45 3.61
C PHE A 121 -9.68 -8.78 2.46
N ALA A 122 -9.85 -10.07 2.18
CA ALA A 122 -10.70 -10.53 1.10
C ALA A 122 -11.43 -11.80 1.53
N ARG A 123 -12.74 -11.84 1.33
CA ARG A 123 -13.58 -13.03 1.55
C ARG A 123 -13.51 -13.56 2.99
N GLY A 124 -13.41 -12.64 3.96
CA GLY A 124 -13.34 -12.97 5.39
C GLY A 124 -11.95 -13.40 5.87
N GLU A 125 -10.93 -13.28 5.03
CA GLU A 125 -9.57 -13.73 5.32
C GLU A 125 -8.54 -12.65 5.00
N LEU A 126 -7.46 -12.63 5.76
CA LEU A 126 -6.36 -11.69 5.57
C LEU A 126 -5.27 -12.33 4.70
N HIS A 127 -4.75 -11.59 3.73
CA HIS A 127 -3.74 -12.04 2.79
C HIS A 127 -2.59 -11.04 2.70
N ALA A 128 -1.37 -11.52 2.42
CA ALA A 128 -0.37 -10.66 1.79
C ALA A 128 -0.72 -10.57 0.30
N ALA A 129 -0.91 -9.36 -0.23
CA ALA A 129 -1.32 -9.13 -1.60
C ALA A 129 -0.45 -8.07 -2.27
N SER A 130 -0.38 -8.12 -3.60
CA SER A 130 0.26 -7.12 -4.43
C SER A 130 -0.55 -6.82 -5.67
N SER A 131 -0.58 -5.55 -6.06
CA SER A 131 -1.15 -5.09 -7.31
C SER A 131 -0.14 -4.21 -8.05
N VAL A 132 -0.01 -4.43 -9.35
CA VAL A 132 1.02 -3.80 -10.18
C VAL A 132 0.41 -3.30 -11.47
N ALA A 133 0.68 -2.05 -11.82
CA ALA A 133 0.22 -1.43 -13.06
C ALA A 133 1.41 -0.87 -13.84
N ILE A 134 1.92 -1.66 -14.78
CA ILE A 134 3.02 -1.27 -15.70
C ILE A 134 2.55 -1.04 -17.15
N SER A 135 1.26 -1.26 -17.42
CA SER A 135 0.62 -1.27 -18.74
C SER A 135 -0.74 -0.59 -18.67
N THR A 136 -1.33 -0.29 -19.82
CA THR A 136 -2.68 0.27 -19.98
C THR A 136 -3.81 -0.77 -19.83
N CYS A 137 -3.47 -2.06 -19.74
CA CYS A 137 -4.45 -3.16 -19.68
C CYS A 137 -5.16 -3.32 -18.31
N GLY A 138 -4.77 -2.55 -17.31
CA GLY A 138 -5.27 -2.67 -15.93
C GLY A 138 -4.15 -3.02 -14.95
N ALA A 139 -4.49 -3.05 -13.67
CA ALA A 139 -3.59 -3.54 -12.63
C ALA A 139 -3.66 -5.07 -12.54
N ASP A 140 -2.50 -5.72 -12.46
CA ASP A 140 -2.37 -7.15 -12.27
C ASP A 140 -2.23 -7.46 -10.77
N TRP A 141 -3.10 -8.30 -10.24
CA TRP A 141 -3.25 -8.58 -8.81
C TRP A 141 -2.86 -10.02 -8.48
N CYS A 142 -2.14 -10.19 -7.37
CA CYS A 142 -1.83 -11.50 -6.81
C CYS A 142 -1.91 -11.47 -5.28
N SER A 143 -2.13 -12.64 -4.67
CA SER A 143 -2.15 -12.80 -3.22
C SER A 143 -1.45 -14.08 -2.77
N SER A 144 -0.97 -14.09 -1.53
CA SER A 144 -0.51 -15.28 -0.84
C SER A 144 -1.66 -16.19 -0.43
N ALA A 145 -1.32 -17.38 0.08
CA ALA A 145 -2.23 -18.13 0.93
C ALA A 145 -2.67 -17.28 2.14
N ARG A 146 -3.77 -17.69 2.78
CA ARG A 146 -4.32 -17.07 3.99
C ARG A 146 -3.21 -16.84 5.03
N MET A 147 -3.19 -15.64 5.61
CA MET A 147 -2.31 -15.30 6.72
C MET A 147 -2.70 -16.09 7.98
N PRO A 148 -1.74 -16.50 8.82
CA PRO A 148 -2.05 -17.19 10.07
C PRO A 148 -3.01 -16.34 10.90
N SER A 149 -4.20 -16.88 11.18
CA SER A 149 -5.12 -16.28 12.15
C SER A 149 -4.72 -16.69 13.57
N PRO A 150 -4.89 -15.83 14.58
CA PRO A 150 -4.63 -16.22 15.96
C PRO A 150 -5.48 -17.43 16.33
N LEU A 151 -4.85 -18.44 16.93
CA LEU A 151 -5.47 -19.72 17.29
C LEU A 151 -6.49 -19.59 18.45
N THR A 152 -6.55 -18.44 19.11
CA THR A 152 -7.39 -18.20 20.29
C THR A 152 -8.33 -17.02 20.06
N THR A 153 -9.63 -17.27 20.19
CA THR A 153 -10.72 -16.27 20.10
C THR A 153 -10.74 -15.28 21.28
N PHE A 154 -9.72 -15.29 22.15
CA PHE A 154 -9.71 -14.61 23.45
C PHE A 154 -8.55 -13.63 23.66
N ASP A 155 -7.80 -13.27 22.63
CA ASP A 155 -6.85 -12.15 22.71
C ASP A 155 -7.33 -10.95 21.88
N PRO A 156 -8.25 -10.12 22.43
CA PRO A 156 -8.76 -8.93 21.75
C PRO A 156 -7.72 -7.80 21.61
N PHE A 157 -6.48 -7.98 22.07
CA PHE A 157 -5.42 -6.96 22.03
C PHE A 157 -4.26 -7.30 21.09
N SER A 158 -4.31 -8.43 20.38
CA SER A 158 -3.21 -8.86 19.52
C SER A 158 -3.28 -8.24 18.12
N LEU A 159 -3.14 -6.92 17.99
CA LEU A 159 -2.89 -6.24 16.70
C LEU A 159 -1.62 -6.79 16.02
N THR A 160 -0.69 -7.35 16.81
CA THR A 160 0.48 -8.10 16.34
C THR A 160 0.13 -9.33 15.50
N SER A 161 -1.07 -9.90 15.65
CA SER A 161 -1.57 -11.03 14.84
C SER A 161 -2.06 -10.62 13.45
N GLN A 162 -2.24 -9.31 13.20
CA GLN A 162 -2.59 -8.75 11.89
C GLN A 162 -1.49 -7.81 11.39
N SER A 163 -0.23 -8.15 11.68
CA SER A 163 0.94 -7.39 11.21
C SER A 163 1.65 -8.09 10.05
N LEU A 164 2.20 -7.30 9.14
CA LEU A 164 3.02 -7.77 8.04
C LEU A 164 4.20 -6.82 7.82
N ARG A 165 5.41 -7.37 7.78
CA ARG A 165 6.56 -6.62 7.30
C ARG A 165 6.69 -6.81 5.80
N ILE A 166 6.77 -5.72 5.04
CA ILE A 166 6.80 -5.74 3.57
C ILE A 166 8.09 -5.09 3.11
N ARG A 167 8.68 -5.62 2.04
CA ARG A 167 9.89 -5.08 1.44
C ARG A 167 9.74 -4.94 -0.07
N PHE A 168 10.06 -3.75 -0.54
CA PHE A 168 10.37 -3.45 -1.93
C PHE A 168 11.88 -3.36 -2.09
N GLU A 169 12.43 -4.04 -3.08
CA GLU A 169 13.85 -4.02 -3.38
C GLU A 169 14.05 -3.85 -4.89
N ARG A 170 14.94 -2.94 -5.28
CA ARG A 170 15.39 -2.84 -6.65
C ARG A 170 16.51 -3.83 -6.88
N VAL A 171 16.31 -4.74 -7.84
CA VAL A 171 17.34 -5.63 -8.35
C VAL A 171 17.50 -5.33 -9.83
N GLU A 172 18.58 -4.65 -10.19
CA GLU A 172 18.80 -4.12 -11.54
C GLU A 172 17.61 -3.24 -12.00
N GLU A 173 16.89 -3.65 -13.04
CA GLU A 173 15.70 -2.97 -13.56
C GLU A 173 14.37 -3.56 -13.05
N SER A 174 14.44 -4.57 -12.18
CA SER A 174 13.29 -5.25 -11.60
C SER A 174 12.93 -4.68 -10.23
N LEU A 175 11.63 -4.69 -9.93
CA LEU A 175 11.13 -4.50 -8.57
C LEU A 175 10.80 -5.86 -7.97
N TRP A 176 11.45 -6.19 -6.86
CA TRP A 176 11.21 -7.38 -6.08
C TRP A 176 10.35 -7.02 -4.87
N ILE A 177 9.33 -7.83 -4.61
CA ILE A 177 8.40 -7.67 -3.50
C ILE A 177 8.46 -8.93 -2.65
N SER A 178 8.75 -8.75 -1.36
CA SER A 178 8.78 -9.82 -0.37
C SER A 178 8.08 -9.39 0.92
N TYR A 179 7.74 -10.36 1.75
CA TYR A 179 7.10 -10.12 3.04
C TYR A 179 7.59 -11.08 4.12
N GLU A 180 7.47 -10.66 5.37
CA GLU A 180 7.78 -11.44 6.57
C GLU A 180 6.61 -11.30 7.56
N ILE A 181 6.30 -12.38 8.27
CA ILE A 181 5.28 -12.41 9.33
C ILE A 181 6.01 -12.31 10.67
N PRO A 182 5.96 -11.17 11.39
CA PRO A 182 6.84 -10.90 12.54
C PRO A 182 6.78 -11.92 13.68
N THR A 183 5.67 -12.65 13.83
CA THR A 183 5.39 -13.52 14.98
C THR A 183 5.53 -15.02 14.72
N TYR A 184 5.73 -15.46 13.47
CA TYR A 184 5.74 -16.90 13.14
C TYR A 184 7.03 -17.64 13.57
N ASN A 185 8.08 -16.93 14.00
CA ASN A 185 9.38 -17.54 14.35
C ASN A 185 9.57 -17.88 15.84
N GLN A 186 8.57 -17.68 16.71
CA GLN A 186 8.76 -17.86 18.17
C GLN A 186 8.03 -19.05 18.81
N SER A 187 7.33 -19.90 18.05
CA SER A 187 6.72 -21.09 18.64
C SER A 187 6.87 -22.34 17.78
N GLN A 188 7.73 -23.27 18.25
CA GLN A 188 7.48 -24.72 18.39
C GLN A 188 8.68 -25.59 17.95
N SER A 189 9.50 -25.97 18.93
CA SER A 189 10.42 -27.13 18.96
C SER A 189 11.48 -27.27 17.85
N ASP A 190 12.67 -26.72 18.10
CA ASP A 190 13.93 -26.99 17.39
C ASP A 190 14.42 -28.43 17.59
N TYR A 191 13.77 -29.43 16.98
CA TYR A 191 14.34 -30.79 16.93
C TYR A 191 14.51 -31.39 15.54
N TYR A 192 13.96 -30.77 14.50
CA TYR A 192 14.22 -31.12 13.10
C TYR A 192 14.02 -29.89 12.20
N GLN A 193 15.01 -29.00 12.14
CA GLN A 193 15.00 -27.91 11.15
C GLN A 193 15.82 -28.32 9.93
N ASP A 194 15.11 -28.49 8.82
CA ASP A 194 15.66 -28.65 7.49
C ASP A 194 16.42 -27.38 7.09
N ALA A 195 17.52 -27.50 6.35
CA ALA A 195 18.35 -26.35 5.99
C ALA A 195 17.61 -25.32 5.10
N GLU A 196 16.47 -25.69 4.50
CA GLU A 196 15.54 -24.78 3.82
C GLU A 196 14.75 -23.86 4.77
N VAL A 197 14.57 -24.23 6.05
CA VAL A 197 13.90 -23.40 7.08
C VAL A 197 14.83 -22.29 7.62
N LEU A 198 16.15 -22.44 7.44
CA LEU A 198 17.15 -21.38 7.65
C LEU A 198 17.23 -20.41 6.46
N GLY A 199 16.31 -20.54 5.48
CA GLY A 199 16.15 -19.59 4.39
C GLY A 199 15.85 -18.17 4.90
N SER A 200 16.10 -17.17 4.06
CA SER A 200 15.77 -15.77 4.35
C SER A 200 14.37 -15.65 4.95
N ARG A 201 14.23 -14.96 6.09
CA ARG A 201 12.94 -14.66 6.77
C ARG A 201 11.88 -14.07 5.84
N TRP A 202 12.33 -13.51 4.71
CA TRP A 202 11.54 -12.94 3.65
C TRP A 202 11.00 -14.02 2.70
N LYS A 203 9.67 -14.09 2.60
CA LYS A 203 8.98 -14.84 1.56
C LYS A 203 8.86 -13.97 0.32
N GLN A 204 9.38 -14.44 -0.81
CA GLN A 204 9.24 -13.75 -2.09
C GLN A 204 7.77 -13.81 -2.54
N MET A 205 7.17 -12.65 -2.83
CA MET A 205 5.80 -12.55 -3.34
C MET A 205 5.78 -12.32 -4.85
N ARG A 206 6.62 -11.40 -5.35
CA ARG A 206 6.55 -10.99 -6.75
C ARG A 206 7.88 -10.43 -7.25
N GLU A 207 8.19 -10.76 -8.49
CA GLU A 207 9.22 -10.08 -9.28
C GLU A 207 8.56 -9.38 -10.47
N ILE A 208 8.90 -8.12 -10.68
CA ILE A 208 8.35 -7.27 -11.74
C ILE A 208 9.51 -6.78 -12.61
N MET A 209 9.76 -7.49 -13.70
CA MET A 209 10.86 -7.15 -14.61
C MET A 209 10.62 -5.81 -15.32
N GLY A 210 11.67 -5.01 -15.47
CA GLY A 210 11.63 -3.75 -16.21
C GLY A 210 10.73 -2.69 -15.58
N PHE A 211 10.43 -2.80 -14.29
CA PHE A 211 9.65 -1.80 -13.55
C PHE A 211 10.33 -0.42 -13.65
N PHE A 212 11.64 -0.37 -13.43
CA PHE A 212 12.42 0.88 -13.48
C PHE A 212 12.83 1.30 -14.88
N GLY A 213 12.75 0.39 -15.86
CA GLY A 213 13.16 0.64 -17.24
C GLY A 213 12.51 1.89 -17.84
N GLY A 214 13.33 2.84 -18.28
CA GLY A 214 12.90 4.11 -18.87
C GLY A 214 12.59 5.24 -17.89
N VAL A 215 12.75 5.02 -16.58
CA VAL A 215 12.51 6.02 -15.51
C VAL A 215 13.80 6.40 -14.76
N GLU A 216 14.90 5.68 -15.02
CA GLU A 216 16.16 5.62 -14.26
C GLU A 216 16.92 6.95 -14.06
N GLN A 217 16.69 7.98 -14.88
CA GLN A 217 17.54 9.17 -14.89
C GLN A 217 16.95 10.43 -14.24
N LYS A 218 15.73 10.38 -13.68
CA LYS A 218 14.98 11.63 -13.41
C LYS A 218 14.57 11.93 -11.97
N GLY A 219 14.99 11.17 -10.95
CA GLY A 219 14.65 11.50 -9.56
C GLY A 219 13.14 11.73 -9.38
N ASN A 220 12.36 10.81 -9.96
CA ASN A 220 10.90 10.92 -10.03
C ASN A 220 10.27 9.58 -9.68
N THR A 221 10.81 8.95 -8.65
CA THR A 221 10.20 7.80 -7.99
C THR A 221 9.60 8.31 -6.70
N TRP A 222 8.34 7.96 -6.45
CA TRP A 222 7.66 8.21 -5.19
C TRP A 222 7.44 6.88 -4.51
N VAL A 223 7.80 6.78 -3.23
CA VAL A 223 7.64 5.55 -2.46
C VAL A 223 7.20 5.88 -1.05
N GLY A 224 6.38 5.02 -0.45
CA GLY A 224 5.98 5.15 0.94
C GLY A 224 4.77 4.28 1.23
N CYS A 225 3.93 4.72 2.14
CA CYS A 225 2.84 3.91 2.68
C CYS A 225 1.48 4.36 2.15
N TYR A 226 0.53 3.42 2.10
CA TYR A 226 -0.87 3.69 1.74
C TYR A 226 -1.82 2.90 2.62
N ALA A 227 -3.02 3.42 2.79
CA ALA A 227 -4.18 2.71 3.31
C ALA A 227 -5.38 2.96 2.41
N SER A 228 -6.26 1.97 2.23
CA SER A 228 -7.46 2.14 1.42
C SER A 228 -8.60 1.26 1.91
N ARG A 229 -9.82 1.79 1.78
CA ARG A 229 -11.09 1.09 2.03
C ARG A 229 -11.95 1.16 0.75
N PRO A 230 -11.70 0.27 -0.23
CA PRO A 230 -12.42 0.20 -1.50
C PRO A 230 -13.82 -0.39 -1.28
N MET A 231 -14.68 0.42 -0.70
CA MET A 231 -16.11 0.14 -0.54
C MET A 231 -16.88 0.90 -1.63
N ASP A 232 -18.09 0.44 -1.96
CA ASP A 232 -19.09 1.24 -2.69
C ASP A 232 -20.10 1.80 -1.67
N PHE A 233 -19.63 2.68 -0.79
CA PHE A 233 -20.47 3.33 0.22
C PHE A 233 -21.10 4.61 -0.33
N GLN A 234 -22.43 4.65 -0.33
CA GLN A 234 -23.20 5.87 -0.56
C GLN A 234 -24.13 6.08 0.63
N PRO A 235 -23.90 7.11 1.46
CA PRO A 235 -24.78 7.38 2.59
C PRO A 235 -26.16 7.74 2.06
N SER A 236 -27.19 7.04 2.52
CA SER A 236 -28.58 7.35 2.21
C SER A 236 -29.09 8.53 3.05
N ASN A 237 -28.47 8.75 4.22
CA ASN A 237 -28.77 9.83 5.15
C ASN A 237 -27.48 10.50 5.64
N SER A 238 -27.57 11.77 6.06
CA SER A 238 -26.41 12.55 6.53
C SER A 238 -25.78 12.06 7.84
N TRP A 239 -26.42 11.12 8.53
CA TRP A 239 -25.95 10.53 9.80
C TRP A 239 -25.34 9.14 9.61
N GLU A 240 -25.37 8.61 8.39
CA GLU A 240 -24.70 7.36 8.06
C GLU A 240 -23.23 7.66 7.83
N GLU A 241 -22.44 7.42 8.87
CA GLU A 241 -21.00 7.43 8.82
C GLU A 241 -20.53 5.98 8.88
N VAL A 242 -19.56 5.64 8.02
CA VAL A 242 -18.84 4.37 8.11
C VAL A 242 -17.48 4.72 8.65
N ASP A 243 -17.04 3.94 9.65
CA ASP A 243 -15.73 4.10 10.23
C ASP A 243 -14.65 4.07 9.12
N GLU A 244 -13.53 4.71 9.39
CA GLU A 244 -12.37 4.70 8.50
C GLU A 244 -11.50 3.48 8.81
N LEU A 245 -10.69 3.02 7.85
CA LEU A 245 -9.65 2.04 8.14
C LEU A 245 -8.47 2.80 8.72
N ILE A 246 -8.11 2.53 9.97
CA ILE A 246 -6.91 3.08 10.60
C ILE A 246 -5.80 2.05 10.43
N ALA A 247 -4.81 2.38 9.59
CA ALA A 247 -3.63 1.55 9.41
C ALA A 247 -2.43 2.20 10.09
N GLU A 248 -1.70 1.41 10.86
CA GLU A 248 -0.50 1.79 11.59
C GLU A 248 0.73 1.27 10.86
N PHE A 249 1.77 2.10 10.81
CA PHE A 249 3.02 1.85 10.12
C PHE A 249 4.17 2.07 11.09
N GLU A 250 5.06 1.08 11.17
CA GLU A 250 6.23 1.08 12.04
C GLU A 250 7.49 0.72 11.24
N ASP A 251 8.65 1.14 11.74
CA ASP A 251 9.97 0.80 11.16
C ASP A 251 10.07 1.13 9.65
N LEU A 252 9.54 2.28 9.22
CA LEU A 252 9.62 2.69 7.82
C LEU A 252 11.06 3.07 7.46
N ASP A 253 11.68 2.29 6.58
CA ASP A 253 12.98 2.62 6.00
C ASP A 253 12.87 2.76 4.48
N ILE A 254 13.51 3.78 3.91
CA ILE A 254 13.50 4.07 2.47
C ILE A 254 14.90 4.56 2.05
N LEU A 255 15.56 3.74 1.23
CA LEU A 255 16.93 3.93 0.72
C LEU A 255 16.97 4.16 -0.79
#